data_AF-A6ENM5-F1
#
_entry.id   AF-A6ENM5-F1
#
_cell.length_a   1.000
_cell.length_b   1.000
_cell.length_c   1.000
_cell.angle_alpha   90.00
_cell.angle_beta   90.00
_cell.angle_gamma   90.00
#
_symmetry.space_group_name_H-M   'P 1'
#
loop_
_entity.id
_entity.type
_entity.pdbx_description
1 polymer ?
#
loop_
_entity_poly.entity_id
_entity_poly.type
_entity_poly.pdbx_seq_one_letter_code
_entity_poly.pdbx_strand_id
1 'polypeptide(L)'
;MKKQSVRFFILSVIILVLSVSCAEDDFDKNLESKTKVVLRNLGHELLLSQNDSTSLVLPVIKSSDDVYSLSFEKSLSFDPLDLQLLVHNSVEKLGLPKDFYVEVIRCDDKEVAYSYLSSSVEASNIFPCSGRLLPKSCFVIQFNYTGVFNKKNGGNPVFYLLVFLVLAFLAFVFYSRYIAYTHEVEHVDANVKTLGSFYFYPDQNKLVKAATEINLSKKECELLTILVTNANQIVTREILEKQVWEDHGVVVGRSLDTYISKLRKKLKSDDDLKITNIHGVGYKLEVSE
;
A
#
# COMPACT_ATOMS: atom_id res chain seq x y z
N MET A 1 -8.37 6.75 -21.27
CA MET A 1 -7.42 5.69 -21.68
C MET A 1 -8.18 4.40 -21.99
N LYS A 2 -7.93 3.76 -23.14
CA LYS A 2 -8.67 2.55 -23.59
C LYS A 2 -8.51 1.41 -22.57
N LYS A 3 -9.61 0.73 -22.24
CA LYS A 3 -9.71 -0.39 -21.26
C LYS A 3 -8.66 -1.50 -21.45
N GLN A 4 -8.11 -1.61 -22.65
CA GLN A 4 -7.06 -2.56 -23.03
C GLN A 4 -5.67 -2.19 -22.48
N SER A 5 -5.30 -0.91 -22.42
CA SER A 5 -3.97 -0.47 -21.96
C SER A 5 -3.77 -0.70 -20.46
N VAL A 6 -4.85 -0.63 -19.67
CA VAL A 6 -4.84 -0.86 -18.22
C VAL A 6 -4.57 -2.33 -17.89
N ARG A 7 -5.10 -3.26 -18.68
CA ARG A 7 -4.88 -4.70 -18.49
C ARG A 7 -3.43 -5.12 -18.74
N PHE A 8 -2.80 -4.57 -19.78
CA PHE A 8 -1.39 -4.84 -20.08
C PHE A 8 -0.45 -4.30 -18.99
N PHE A 9 -0.76 -3.12 -18.44
CA PHE A 9 0.03 -2.53 -17.35
C PHE A 9 -0.04 -3.37 -16.05
N ILE A 10 -1.22 -3.86 -15.68
CA ILE A 10 -1.38 -4.73 -14.50
C ILE A 10 -0.60 -6.03 -14.67
N LEU A 11 -0.67 -6.65 -15.86
CA LEU A 11 0.09 -7.87 -16.17
C LEU A 11 1.60 -7.65 -16.11
N SER A 12 2.12 -6.52 -16.60
CA SER A 12 3.56 -6.25 -16.55
C SER A 12 4.05 -6.01 -15.12
N VAL A 13 3.25 -5.36 -14.27
CA VAL A 13 3.59 -5.15 -12.85
C VAL A 13 3.60 -6.47 -12.08
N ILE A 14 2.64 -7.37 -12.33
CA ILE A 14 2.62 -8.69 -11.68
C ILE A 14 3.87 -9.50 -12.05
N ILE A 15 4.26 -9.49 -13.33
CA ILE A 15 5.47 -10.18 -13.81
C ILE A 15 6.74 -9.59 -13.17
N LEU A 16 6.81 -8.27 -13.01
CA LEU A 16 7.94 -7.60 -12.38
C LEU A 16 8.04 -7.90 -10.88
N VAL A 17 6.90 -7.98 -10.17
CA VAL A 17 6.88 -8.33 -8.74
C VAL A 17 7.30 -9.79 -8.53
N LEU A 18 6.90 -10.69 -9.43
CA LEU A 18 7.30 -12.10 -9.36
C LEU A 18 8.79 -12.31 -9.64
N SER A 19 9.43 -11.49 -10.49
CA SER A 19 10.86 -11.64 -10.79
C SER A 19 11.79 -11.19 -9.67
N VAL A 20 11.38 -10.20 -8.85
CA VAL A 20 12.19 -9.70 -7.72
C VAL A 20 12.25 -10.70 -6.56
N SER A 21 11.28 -11.61 -6.43
CA SER A 21 11.19 -12.55 -5.31
C SER A 21 12.16 -13.75 -5.39
N CYS A 22 12.85 -13.97 -6.52
CA CYS A 22 13.66 -15.18 -6.73
C CYS A 22 15.18 -14.96 -6.60
N ALA A 23 15.66 -13.71 -6.44
CA ALA A 23 17.09 -13.41 -6.55
C ALA A 23 17.90 -13.57 -5.24
N GLU A 24 17.26 -13.82 -4.10
CA GLU A 24 17.92 -13.78 -2.77
C GLU A 24 18.48 -15.14 -2.31
N ASP A 25 18.04 -16.26 -2.90
CA ASP A 25 18.35 -17.64 -2.43
C ASP A 25 19.66 -18.23 -3.01
N ASP A 26 20.18 -17.68 -4.12
CA ASP A 26 21.34 -18.25 -4.84
C ASP A 26 22.69 -17.74 -4.30
N PHE A 27 22.70 -16.53 -3.72
CA PHE A 27 23.90 -15.93 -3.13
C PHE A 27 24.34 -16.65 -1.84
N ASP A 28 23.38 -17.01 -0.98
CA ASP A 28 23.65 -17.63 0.32
C ASP A 28 24.19 -19.07 0.19
N LYS A 29 23.62 -19.86 -0.74
CA LYS A 29 24.09 -21.23 -1.05
C LYS A 29 25.54 -21.28 -1.56
N ASN A 30 25.94 -20.27 -2.34
CA ASN A 30 27.31 -20.16 -2.85
C ASN A 30 28.31 -19.85 -1.71
N LEU A 31 27.92 -18.98 -0.79
CA LEU A 31 28.74 -18.60 0.37
C LEU A 31 28.91 -19.76 1.37
N GLU A 32 27.85 -20.53 1.64
CA GLU A 32 27.94 -21.73 2.49
C GLU A 32 28.93 -22.75 1.90
N SER A 33 28.79 -23.03 0.60
CA SER A 33 29.64 -24.01 -0.11
C SER A 33 31.11 -23.58 -0.08
N LYS A 34 31.39 -22.30 -0.31
CA LYS A 34 32.74 -21.73 -0.20
C LYS A 34 33.30 -21.87 1.20
N THR A 35 32.52 -21.51 2.23
CA THR A 35 32.93 -21.59 3.64
C THR A 35 33.35 -23.01 4.02
N LYS A 36 32.57 -24.03 3.62
CA LYS A 36 32.92 -25.44 3.85
C LYS A 36 34.25 -25.83 3.20
N VAL A 37 34.55 -25.35 1.99
CA VAL A 37 35.84 -25.61 1.33
C VAL A 37 36.99 -24.94 2.09
N VAL A 38 36.82 -23.71 2.56
CA VAL A 38 37.83 -22.98 3.33
C VAL A 38 38.17 -23.71 4.62
N LEU A 39 37.16 -24.08 5.39
CA LEU A 39 37.34 -24.75 6.67
C LEU A 39 37.95 -26.15 6.51
N ARG A 40 37.66 -26.85 5.39
CA ARG A 40 38.35 -28.10 5.06
C ARG A 40 39.82 -27.89 4.75
N ASN A 41 40.16 -26.85 3.98
CA ASN A 41 41.56 -26.50 3.70
C ASN A 41 42.30 -26.12 4.98
N LEU A 42 41.66 -25.37 5.88
CA LEU A 42 42.21 -25.02 7.17
C LEU A 42 42.52 -26.25 8.02
N GLY A 43 41.60 -27.21 8.09
CA GLY A 43 41.84 -28.48 8.76
C GLY A 43 43.01 -29.25 8.16
N HIS A 44 43.17 -29.20 6.84
CA HIS A 44 44.31 -29.82 6.16
C HIS A 44 45.64 -29.17 6.57
N GLU A 45 45.73 -27.83 6.51
CA GLU A 45 46.94 -27.10 6.92
C GLU A 45 47.26 -27.33 8.41
N LEU A 46 46.23 -27.44 9.27
CA LEU A 46 46.42 -27.72 10.68
C LEU A 46 46.99 -29.13 10.92
N LEU A 47 46.55 -30.14 10.16
CA LEU A 47 47.13 -31.48 10.25
C LEU A 47 48.59 -31.48 9.76
N LEU A 48 48.87 -30.77 8.66
CA LEU A 48 50.23 -30.64 8.13
C LEU A 48 51.18 -29.94 9.12
N SER A 49 50.72 -28.92 9.85
CA SER A 49 51.54 -28.25 10.88
C SER A 49 51.94 -29.21 12.02
N GLN A 50 51.16 -30.27 12.22
CA GLN A 50 51.44 -31.35 13.17
C GLN A 50 52.18 -32.54 12.55
N ASN A 51 52.72 -32.40 11.33
CA ASN A 51 53.35 -33.45 10.55
C ASN A 51 52.41 -34.66 10.29
N ASP A 52 51.10 -34.45 10.26
CA ASP A 52 50.11 -35.48 9.92
C ASP A 52 49.60 -35.29 8.49
N SER A 53 50.13 -36.08 7.57
CA SER A 53 49.69 -36.10 6.17
C SER A 53 48.67 -37.20 5.86
N THR A 54 48.24 -37.97 6.86
CA THR A 54 47.46 -39.20 6.66
C THR A 54 46.05 -39.11 7.20
N SER A 55 45.84 -38.39 8.31
CA SER A 55 44.54 -38.31 8.95
C SER A 55 43.55 -37.51 8.12
N LEU A 56 42.28 -37.89 8.17
CA LEU A 56 41.24 -37.22 7.41
C LEU A 56 40.65 -36.02 8.16
N VAL A 57 40.39 -34.96 7.42
CA VAL A 57 39.47 -33.89 7.81
C VAL A 57 38.05 -34.37 7.53
N LEU A 58 37.25 -34.52 8.59
CA LEU A 58 35.87 -34.98 8.48
C LEU A 58 34.99 -33.91 7.79
N PRO A 59 33.79 -34.28 7.31
CA PRO A 59 32.86 -33.31 6.72
C PRO A 59 32.57 -32.12 7.65
N VAL A 60 32.65 -30.90 7.11
CA VAL A 60 32.30 -29.68 7.86
C VAL A 60 30.78 -29.61 8.00
N ILE A 61 30.31 -29.59 9.24
CA ILE A 61 28.87 -29.60 9.58
C ILE A 61 28.45 -28.17 9.91
N LYS A 62 27.33 -27.72 9.35
CA LYS A 62 26.67 -26.47 9.70
C LYS A 62 25.61 -26.77 10.77
N SER A 63 25.80 -26.30 12.00
CA SER A 63 24.89 -26.57 13.12
C SER A 63 23.76 -25.52 13.23
N SER A 64 24.02 -24.29 12.80
CA SER A 64 23.05 -23.19 12.68
C SER A 64 23.50 -22.24 11.55
N ASP A 65 22.72 -21.19 11.24
CA ASP A 65 23.01 -20.26 10.14
C ASP A 65 24.44 -19.68 10.19
N ASP A 66 24.97 -19.46 11.38
CA ASP A 66 26.30 -18.84 11.60
C ASP A 66 27.38 -19.80 12.16
N VAL A 67 27.05 -21.07 12.44
CA VAL A 67 27.97 -22.00 13.14
C VAL A 67 28.42 -23.16 12.26
N TYR A 68 29.74 -23.27 12.09
CA TYR A 68 30.39 -24.36 11.36
C TYR A 68 31.32 -25.16 12.27
N SER A 69 31.23 -26.48 12.20
CA SER A 69 32.04 -27.41 12.99
C SER A 69 33.02 -28.18 12.11
N LEU A 70 34.29 -28.14 12.48
CA LEU A 70 35.40 -28.88 11.88
C LEU A 70 35.84 -29.99 12.83
N SER A 71 36.08 -31.19 12.31
CA SER A 71 36.48 -32.36 13.10
C SER A 71 37.48 -33.22 12.33
N PHE A 72 38.19 -34.07 13.06
CA PHE A 72 39.30 -34.86 12.54
C PHE A 72 39.10 -36.34 12.89
N GLU A 73 39.62 -37.22 12.04
CA GLU A 73 39.58 -38.66 12.27
C GLU A 73 40.39 -39.08 13.50
N LYS A 74 41.55 -38.44 13.72
CA LYS A 74 42.45 -38.74 14.83
C LYS A 74 42.57 -37.56 15.79
N SER A 75 42.93 -37.87 17.03
CA SER A 75 43.27 -36.87 18.04
C SER A 75 44.48 -36.03 17.61
N LEU A 76 44.40 -34.73 17.85
CA LEU A 76 45.42 -33.75 17.51
C LEU A 76 45.91 -33.02 18.77
N SER A 77 47.13 -32.50 18.68
CA SER A 77 47.76 -31.57 19.62
C SER A 77 48.27 -30.42 18.78
N PHE A 78 48.12 -29.17 19.20
CA PHE A 78 48.54 -28.01 18.40
C PHE A 78 48.72 -26.76 19.27
N ASP A 79 49.49 -25.79 18.79
CA ASP A 79 49.60 -24.48 19.42
C ASP A 79 48.38 -23.61 19.02
N PRO A 80 47.64 -23.02 19.96
CA PRO A 80 46.62 -22.03 19.69
C PRO A 80 47.03 -20.91 18.71
N LEU A 81 48.31 -20.53 18.70
CA LEU A 81 48.87 -19.53 17.79
C LEU A 81 48.88 -20.01 16.33
N ASP A 82 49.21 -21.29 16.09
CA ASP A 82 49.21 -21.86 14.74
C ASP A 82 47.79 -21.87 14.17
N LEU A 83 46.81 -22.27 14.99
CA LEU A 83 45.40 -22.24 14.61
C LEU A 83 44.99 -20.81 14.24
N GLN A 84 45.30 -19.83 15.09
CA GLN A 84 44.96 -18.43 14.84
C GLN A 84 45.52 -17.93 13.50
N LEU A 85 46.80 -18.17 13.22
CA LEU A 85 47.46 -17.75 11.98
C LEU A 85 46.84 -18.42 10.75
N LEU A 86 46.59 -19.73 10.83
CA LEU A 86 45.94 -20.48 9.75
C LEU A 86 44.52 -19.99 9.48
N VAL A 87 43.75 -19.68 10.52
CA VAL A 87 42.40 -19.12 10.38
C VAL A 87 42.45 -17.75 9.73
N HIS A 88 43.30 -16.85 10.23
CA HIS A 88 43.43 -15.50 9.68
C HIS A 88 43.76 -15.53 8.18
N ASN A 89 44.78 -16.30 7.78
CA ASN A 89 45.19 -16.45 6.39
C ASN A 89 44.08 -17.06 5.51
N SER A 90 43.34 -18.04 6.04
CA SER A 90 42.26 -18.70 5.32
C SER A 90 41.04 -17.80 5.09
N VAL A 91 40.70 -16.98 6.10
CA VAL A 91 39.59 -16.02 6.05
C VAL A 91 39.90 -14.88 5.07
N GLU A 92 41.12 -14.30 5.11
CA GLU A 92 41.49 -13.20 4.23
C GLU A 92 41.55 -13.60 2.75
N LYS A 93 42.08 -14.79 2.45
CA LYS A 93 42.25 -15.28 1.07
C LYS A 93 40.95 -15.36 0.27
N LEU A 94 39.81 -15.50 0.93
CA LEU A 94 38.52 -15.79 0.28
C LEU A 94 37.44 -14.76 0.61
N GLY A 95 37.81 -13.65 1.25
CA GLY A 95 36.89 -12.54 1.55
C GLY A 95 35.78 -12.94 2.51
N LEU A 96 36.06 -13.88 3.43
CA LEU A 96 35.12 -14.25 4.46
C LEU A 96 35.00 -13.13 5.52
N PRO A 97 33.88 -13.07 6.27
CA PRO A 97 33.69 -12.06 7.30
C PRO A 97 34.79 -12.13 8.36
N LYS A 98 35.25 -10.94 8.80
CA LYS A 98 36.34 -10.80 9.79
C LYS A 98 35.85 -10.85 11.24
N ASP A 99 34.55 -10.67 11.46
CA ASP A 99 33.90 -10.74 12.75
C ASP A 99 33.42 -12.17 13.03
N PHE A 100 34.20 -12.90 13.83
CA PHE A 100 33.89 -14.27 14.24
C PHE A 100 34.64 -14.65 15.52
N TYR A 101 34.16 -15.67 16.20
CA TYR A 101 34.93 -16.32 17.26
C TYR A 101 35.09 -17.80 16.96
N VAL A 102 36.14 -18.39 17.53
CA VAL A 102 36.45 -19.81 17.37
C VAL A 102 36.48 -20.45 18.74
N GLU A 103 35.90 -21.63 18.85
CA GLU A 103 35.93 -22.47 20.04
C GLU A 103 36.48 -23.85 19.69
N VAL A 104 37.48 -24.30 20.44
CA VAL A 104 38.04 -25.64 20.39
C VAL A 104 37.44 -26.42 21.55
N ILE A 105 36.55 -27.34 21.24
CA ILE A 105 35.74 -28.07 22.21
C ILE A 105 36.24 -29.51 22.29
N ARG A 106 36.40 -30.05 23.50
CA ARG A 106 36.80 -31.45 23.64
C ARG A 106 35.66 -32.41 23.35
N CYS A 107 35.96 -33.56 22.76
CA CYS A 107 34.93 -34.53 22.39
C CYS A 107 34.29 -35.24 23.58
N ASP A 108 35.02 -35.39 24.69
CA ASP A 108 34.69 -36.18 25.87
C ASP A 108 33.66 -35.49 26.78
N ASP A 109 33.96 -34.27 27.23
CA ASP A 109 33.10 -33.53 28.16
C ASP A 109 32.35 -32.35 27.52
N LYS A 110 32.61 -32.06 26.23
CA LYS A 110 32.05 -30.92 25.50
C LYS A 110 32.41 -29.56 26.09
N GLU A 111 33.47 -29.50 26.89
CA GLU A 111 33.98 -28.25 27.44
C GLU A 111 34.93 -27.56 26.46
N VAL A 112 34.96 -26.23 26.53
CA VAL A 112 35.85 -25.40 25.72
C VAL A 112 37.29 -25.53 26.27
N ALA A 113 38.18 -26.10 25.45
CA ALA A 113 39.60 -26.17 25.75
C ALA A 113 40.35 -24.88 25.39
N TYR A 114 39.89 -24.20 24.34
CA TYR A 114 40.46 -22.93 23.88
C TYR A 114 39.41 -22.14 23.09
N SER A 115 39.43 -20.82 23.20
CA SER A 115 38.57 -19.95 22.41
C SER A 115 39.21 -18.60 22.17
N TYR A 116 38.89 -17.95 21.06
CA TYR A 116 39.36 -16.60 20.76
C TYR A 116 38.35 -15.82 19.93
N LEU A 117 38.45 -14.50 19.99
CA LEU A 117 37.61 -13.56 19.24
C LEU A 117 38.45 -12.84 18.18
N SER A 118 37.96 -12.84 16.95
CA SER A 118 38.46 -12.06 15.83
C SER A 118 37.39 -11.07 15.38
N SER A 119 37.80 -9.83 15.20
CA SER A 119 36.96 -8.72 14.81
C SER A 119 37.63 -7.95 13.68
N SER A 120 36.81 -7.32 12.86
CA SER A 120 37.20 -6.30 11.88
C SER A 120 37.89 -5.11 12.54
N VAL A 121 37.58 -4.84 13.81
CA VAL A 121 38.25 -3.82 14.62
C VAL A 121 39.36 -4.50 15.44
N GLU A 122 40.61 -4.32 15.02
CA GLU A 122 41.77 -5.03 15.60
C GLU A 122 41.91 -4.86 17.12
N ALA A 123 41.55 -3.69 17.66
CA ALA A 123 41.56 -3.40 19.10
C ALA A 123 40.60 -4.28 19.93
N SER A 124 39.65 -4.96 19.29
CA SER A 124 38.68 -5.86 19.94
C SER A 124 39.04 -7.33 19.82
N ASN A 125 40.18 -7.66 19.21
CA ASN A 125 40.66 -9.02 19.10
C ASN A 125 41.15 -9.55 20.46
N ILE A 126 40.82 -10.81 20.77
CA ILE A 126 41.20 -11.46 22.03
C ILE A 126 41.77 -12.83 21.70
N PHE A 127 43.08 -13.03 21.92
CA PHE A 127 43.81 -14.27 21.65
C PHE A 127 44.49 -14.80 22.92
N PRO A 128 43.78 -15.58 23.76
CA PRO A 128 44.37 -16.12 24.98
C PRO A 128 45.34 -17.28 24.68
N CYS A 129 46.15 -17.66 25.67
CA CYS A 129 46.90 -18.92 25.66
C CYS A 129 47.88 -19.17 24.50
N SER A 130 48.28 -18.15 23.73
CA SER A 130 49.31 -18.27 22.67
C SER A 130 50.61 -18.86 23.23
N GLY A 131 51.21 -19.83 22.52
CA GLY A 131 52.43 -20.50 22.97
C GLY A 131 52.21 -21.63 23.98
N ARG A 132 50.95 -21.98 24.31
CA ARG A 132 50.62 -23.11 25.19
C ARG A 132 50.04 -24.25 24.36
N LEU A 133 50.86 -25.27 24.13
CA LEU A 133 50.46 -26.46 23.38
C LEU A 133 49.23 -27.13 24.03
N LEU A 134 48.17 -27.30 23.24
CA LEU A 134 47.02 -28.11 23.64
C LEU A 134 47.41 -29.59 23.60
N PRO A 135 47.20 -30.36 24.68
CA PRO A 135 47.60 -31.77 24.72
C PRO A 135 46.82 -32.60 23.70
N LYS A 136 47.39 -33.73 23.30
CA LYS A 136 46.78 -34.62 22.31
C LYS A 136 45.43 -35.13 22.79
N SER A 137 44.35 -34.67 22.15
CA SER A 137 42.98 -35.06 22.47
C SER A 137 42.09 -35.00 21.23
N CYS A 138 40.86 -35.50 21.37
CA CYS A 138 39.83 -35.30 20.36
C CYS A 138 39.22 -33.91 20.53
N PHE A 139 39.28 -33.10 19.47
CA PHE A 139 38.75 -31.75 19.44
C PHE A 139 37.79 -31.54 18.28
N VAL A 140 36.77 -30.71 18.52
CA VAL A 140 35.89 -30.12 17.50
C VAL A 140 36.17 -28.62 17.49
N ILE A 141 36.50 -28.07 16.33
CA ILE A 141 36.74 -26.64 16.17
C ILE A 141 35.47 -26.02 15.60
N GLN A 142 34.82 -25.16 16.38
CA GLN A 142 33.62 -24.43 15.97
C GLN A 142 33.99 -23.00 15.56
N PHE A 143 33.44 -22.57 14.42
CA PHE A 143 33.54 -21.22 13.89
C PHE A 143 32.17 -20.59 13.97
N ASN A 144 32.07 -19.45 14.66
CA ASN A 144 30.82 -18.72 14.82
C ASN A 144 30.96 -17.31 14.24
N TYR A 145 30.23 -17.06 13.16
CA TYR A 145 30.24 -15.77 12.46
C TYR A 145 29.17 -14.85 13.06
N THR A 146 29.54 -13.95 13.96
CA THR A 146 28.57 -13.09 14.62
C THR A 146 27.93 -12.09 13.65
N GLY A 147 26.63 -12.25 13.35
CA GLY A 147 25.82 -11.25 12.67
C GLY A 147 25.98 -11.18 11.15
N VAL A 148 26.61 -12.16 10.53
CA VAL A 148 26.85 -12.19 9.07
C VAL A 148 25.65 -12.78 8.34
N PHE A 149 25.10 -13.90 8.82
CA PHE A 149 23.95 -14.54 8.21
C PHE A 149 22.62 -14.04 8.82
N ASN A 150 22.66 -12.83 9.42
CA ASN A 150 21.48 -12.16 9.95
C ASN A 150 20.52 -11.86 8.80
N LYS A 151 19.63 -12.82 8.55
CA LYS A 151 18.51 -12.74 7.63
C LYS A 151 17.73 -11.48 7.97
N LYS A 152 17.90 -10.43 7.17
CA LYS A 152 16.98 -9.29 7.21
C LYS A 152 15.62 -9.84 6.76
N ASN A 153 14.82 -10.28 7.72
CA ASN A 153 13.35 -10.40 7.59
C ASN A 153 12.71 -9.00 7.50
N GLY A 154 13.36 -8.05 6.83
CA GLY A 154 12.76 -6.80 6.42
C GLY A 154 12.43 -6.97 4.95
N GLY A 155 11.14 -7.15 4.63
CA GLY A 155 10.70 -7.27 3.25
C GLY A 155 11.39 -6.23 2.37
N ASN A 156 11.86 -6.66 1.21
CA ASN A 156 12.68 -5.86 0.31
C ASN A 156 12.08 -4.45 0.16
N PRO A 157 12.82 -3.35 0.44
CA PRO A 157 12.26 -1.99 0.36
C PRO A 157 11.71 -1.68 -1.04
N VAL A 158 12.23 -2.36 -2.07
CA VAL A 158 11.72 -2.30 -3.44
C VAL A 158 10.28 -2.84 -3.53
N PHE A 159 9.94 -3.90 -2.79
CA PHE A 159 8.59 -4.46 -2.76
C PHE A 159 7.57 -3.43 -2.23
N TYR A 160 7.88 -2.77 -1.11
CA TYR A 160 7.00 -1.75 -0.54
C TYR A 160 6.84 -0.53 -1.45
N LEU A 161 7.92 -0.12 -2.13
CA LEU A 161 7.88 0.96 -3.12
C LEU A 161 6.97 0.58 -4.29
N LEU A 162 7.08 -0.64 -4.82
CA LEU A 162 6.21 -1.13 -5.89
C LEU A 162 4.74 -1.21 -5.46
N VAL A 163 4.45 -1.71 -4.25
CA VAL A 163 3.09 -1.74 -3.69
C VAL A 163 2.53 -0.31 -3.55
N PHE A 164 3.32 0.64 -3.05
CA PHE A 164 2.92 2.03 -2.93
C PHE A 164 2.59 2.66 -4.29
N LEU A 165 3.40 2.42 -5.32
CA LEU A 165 3.14 2.92 -6.68
C LEU A 165 1.84 2.36 -7.27
N VAL A 166 1.54 1.08 -7.02
CA VAL A 166 0.27 0.47 -7.46
C VAL A 166 -0.91 1.10 -6.75
N LEU A 167 -0.84 1.29 -5.43
CA LEU A 167 -1.89 1.93 -4.65
C LEU A 167 -2.11 3.40 -5.07
N ALA A 168 -1.03 4.16 -5.28
CA ALA A 168 -1.10 5.53 -5.76
C ALA A 168 -1.73 5.62 -7.16
N PHE A 169 -1.39 4.69 -8.07
CA PHE A 169 -2.00 4.62 -9.39
C PHE A 169 -3.50 4.31 -9.31
N LEU A 170 -3.91 3.35 -8.47
CA LEU A 170 -5.33 3.05 -8.25
C LEU A 170 -6.07 4.26 -7.68
N ALA A 171 -5.49 4.92 -6.67
CA ALA A 171 -6.05 6.14 -6.09
C ALA A 171 -6.20 7.25 -7.14
N PHE A 172 -5.21 7.46 -8.01
CA PHE A 172 -5.27 8.42 -9.11
C PHE A 172 -6.37 8.08 -10.13
N VAL A 173 -6.56 6.81 -10.47
CA VAL A 173 -7.66 6.37 -11.36
C VAL A 173 -9.03 6.61 -10.70
N PHE A 174 -9.17 6.36 -9.40
CA PHE A 174 -10.40 6.64 -8.67
C PHE A 174 -10.66 8.14 -8.54
N TYR A 175 -9.62 8.92 -8.24
CA TYR A 175 -9.70 10.37 -8.09
C TYR A 175 -10.03 11.07 -9.41
N SER A 176 -9.39 10.66 -10.52
CA SER A 176 -9.71 11.20 -11.85
C SER A 176 -11.14 10.86 -12.29
N ARG A 177 -11.69 9.70 -11.87
CA ARG A 177 -13.11 9.37 -12.07
C ARG A 177 -14.05 10.18 -11.19
N TYR A 178 -13.66 10.45 -9.95
CA TYR A 178 -14.42 11.29 -9.04
C TYR A 178 -14.52 12.73 -9.56
N ILE A 179 -13.42 13.33 -10.02
CA ILE A 179 -13.43 14.68 -10.62
C ILE A 179 -14.31 14.74 -11.87
N ALA A 180 -14.26 13.71 -12.72
CA ALA A 180 -15.13 13.65 -13.91
C ALA A 180 -16.63 13.57 -13.54
N TYR A 181 -16.97 12.93 -12.42
CA TYR A 181 -18.34 12.90 -11.91
C TYR A 181 -18.78 14.24 -11.31
N THR A 182 -17.92 14.91 -10.54
CA THR A 182 -18.26 16.22 -9.97
C THR A 182 -18.43 17.30 -11.02
N HIS A 183 -17.71 17.22 -12.14
CA HIS A 183 -17.82 18.18 -13.25
C HIS A 183 -19.13 18.02 -14.07
N GLU A 184 -19.89 16.94 -13.89
CA GLU A 184 -21.23 16.76 -14.46
C GLU A 184 -22.34 17.35 -13.57
N VAL A 185 -22.04 17.60 -12.28
CA VAL A 185 -22.97 18.18 -11.30
C VAL A 185 -22.86 19.72 -11.22
N GLU A 186 -21.79 20.31 -11.75
CA GLU A 186 -21.51 21.75 -11.70
C GLU A 186 -22.01 22.54 -12.93
N HIS A 187 -22.88 21.95 -13.76
CA HIS A 187 -23.81 22.75 -14.57
C HIS A 187 -25.02 23.14 -13.70
N VAL A 188 -24.75 24.00 -12.70
CA VAL A 188 -25.81 24.69 -11.97
C VAL A 188 -26.35 25.77 -12.90
N ASP A 189 -27.56 25.52 -13.43
CA ASP A 189 -28.33 26.46 -14.25
C ASP A 189 -28.34 27.86 -13.65
N ALA A 190 -28.02 28.88 -14.46
CA ALA A 190 -28.01 30.29 -14.05
C ALA A 190 -29.42 30.86 -13.73
N ASN A 191 -30.46 30.02 -13.65
CA ASN A 191 -31.86 30.43 -13.60
C ASN A 191 -32.64 29.79 -12.44
N VAL A 192 -31.96 29.42 -11.34
CA VAL A 192 -32.61 28.93 -10.13
C VAL A 192 -33.24 30.09 -9.37
N LYS A 193 -34.55 30.02 -9.12
CA LYS A 193 -35.27 31.01 -8.29
C LYS A 193 -35.60 30.39 -6.92
N THR A 194 -35.30 31.12 -5.86
CA THR A 194 -35.67 30.74 -4.48
C THR A 194 -37.08 31.21 -4.16
N LEU A 195 -37.91 30.31 -3.64
CA LEU A 195 -39.33 30.52 -3.32
C LEU A 195 -39.64 30.00 -1.92
N GLY A 196 -39.51 30.86 -0.91
CA GLY A 196 -39.55 30.42 0.49
C GLY A 196 -38.49 29.33 0.72
N SER A 197 -38.92 28.13 1.12
CA SER A 197 -38.07 26.95 1.32
C SER A 197 -37.85 26.06 0.08
N PHE A 198 -38.36 26.47 -1.10
CA PHE A 198 -38.19 25.75 -2.36
C PHE A 198 -37.13 26.39 -3.26
N TYR A 199 -36.37 25.53 -3.96
CA TYR A 199 -35.58 25.90 -5.13
C TYR A 199 -36.35 25.53 -6.39
N PHE A 200 -36.67 26.53 -7.21
CA PHE A 200 -37.39 26.36 -8.47
C PHE A 200 -36.41 26.38 -9.66
N TYR A 201 -36.42 25.29 -10.42
CA TYR A 201 -35.63 25.10 -11.63
C TYR A 201 -36.57 25.11 -12.84
N PRO A 202 -36.82 26.27 -13.47
CA PRO A 202 -37.75 26.38 -14.59
C PRO A 202 -37.31 25.52 -15.79
N ASP A 203 -36.01 25.50 -16.10
CA ASP A 203 -35.43 24.78 -17.24
C ASP A 203 -35.56 23.25 -17.09
N GLN A 204 -35.51 22.77 -15.85
CA GLN A 204 -35.62 21.35 -15.51
C GLN A 204 -37.05 20.93 -15.12
N ASN A 205 -38.02 21.86 -15.13
CA ASN A 205 -39.40 21.63 -14.69
C ASN A 205 -39.50 20.96 -13.31
N LYS A 206 -38.69 21.39 -12.33
CA LYS A 206 -38.66 20.77 -10.99
C LYS A 206 -38.61 21.79 -9.86
N LEU A 207 -39.14 21.36 -8.71
CA LEU A 207 -39.01 22.03 -7.42
C LEU A 207 -38.23 21.13 -6.48
N VAL A 208 -37.31 21.69 -5.70
CA VAL A 208 -36.55 20.95 -4.69
C VAL A 208 -36.75 21.61 -3.33
N LYS A 209 -37.18 20.83 -2.33
CA LYS A 209 -37.26 21.27 -0.92
C LYS A 209 -36.63 20.21 -0.03
N ALA A 210 -35.66 20.61 0.79
CA ALA A 210 -34.96 19.73 1.76
C ALA A 210 -34.59 18.35 1.17
N ALA A 211 -33.91 18.35 0.01
CA ALA A 211 -33.52 17.16 -0.75
C ALA A 211 -34.65 16.29 -1.34
N THR A 212 -35.92 16.74 -1.29
CA THR A 212 -37.04 16.10 -1.99
C THR A 212 -37.29 16.78 -3.32
N GLU A 213 -37.19 16.03 -4.41
CA GLU A 213 -37.47 16.49 -5.77
C GLU A 213 -38.95 16.31 -6.12
N ILE A 214 -39.58 17.39 -6.59
CA ILE A 214 -40.97 17.44 -7.01
C ILE A 214 -41.01 17.83 -8.48
N ASN A 215 -41.37 16.87 -9.33
CA ASN A 215 -41.51 17.08 -10.76
C ASN A 215 -42.75 17.92 -11.11
N LEU A 216 -42.58 18.91 -11.98
CA LEU A 216 -43.65 19.71 -12.58
C LEU A 216 -43.87 19.29 -14.03
N SER A 217 -45.13 19.30 -14.47
CA SER A 217 -45.42 19.26 -15.91
C SER A 217 -45.11 20.63 -16.53
N LYS A 218 -44.86 20.67 -17.85
CA LYS A 218 -44.52 21.92 -18.58
C LYS A 218 -45.49 23.07 -18.27
N LYS A 219 -46.79 22.81 -18.34
CA LYS A 219 -47.84 23.80 -18.01
C LYS A 219 -47.83 24.24 -16.55
N GLU A 220 -47.50 23.34 -15.61
CA GLU A 220 -47.36 23.72 -14.20
C GLU A 220 -46.12 24.59 -13.99
N CYS A 221 -45.03 24.32 -14.72
CA CYS A 221 -43.80 25.08 -14.68
C CYS A 221 -43.98 26.49 -15.26
N GLU A 222 -44.61 26.60 -16.44
CA GLU A 222 -44.92 27.89 -17.08
C GLU A 222 -45.83 28.74 -16.19
N LEU A 223 -46.92 28.14 -15.68
CA LEU A 223 -47.84 28.82 -14.77
C LEU A 223 -47.16 29.30 -13.49
N LEU A 224 -46.31 28.45 -12.90
CA LEU A 224 -45.54 28.83 -11.71
C LEU A 224 -44.52 29.92 -12.04
N THR A 225 -43.87 29.88 -13.20
CA THR A 225 -42.89 30.89 -13.63
C THR A 225 -43.52 32.28 -13.71
N ILE A 226 -44.75 32.38 -14.24
CA ILE A 226 -45.50 33.64 -14.34
C ILE A 226 -45.84 34.16 -12.94
N LEU A 227 -46.36 33.28 -12.07
CA LEU A 227 -46.73 33.62 -10.69
C LEU A 227 -45.51 34.04 -9.85
N VAL A 228 -44.37 33.39 -10.05
CA VAL A 228 -43.10 33.69 -9.37
C VAL A 228 -42.52 35.02 -9.85
N THR A 229 -42.59 35.30 -11.15
CA THR A 229 -42.11 36.56 -11.70
C THR A 229 -42.95 37.75 -11.23
N ASN A 230 -44.23 37.50 -10.91
CA ASN A 230 -45.16 38.48 -10.34
C ASN A 230 -45.51 38.15 -8.88
N ALA A 231 -44.53 37.67 -8.11
CA ALA A 231 -44.74 37.35 -6.70
C ALA A 231 -45.31 38.55 -5.94
N ASN A 232 -46.24 38.28 -5.03
CA ASN A 232 -47.00 39.27 -4.26
C ASN A 232 -47.87 40.24 -5.09
N GLN A 233 -48.04 40.02 -6.39
CA GLN A 233 -48.94 40.79 -7.26
C GLN A 233 -50.12 39.94 -7.76
N ILE A 234 -51.23 40.61 -8.09
CA ILE A 234 -52.41 39.93 -8.63
C ILE A 234 -52.22 39.74 -10.14
N VAL A 235 -52.22 38.49 -10.60
CA VAL A 235 -52.21 38.16 -12.03
C VAL A 235 -53.63 37.77 -12.44
N THR A 236 -54.16 38.45 -13.45
CA THR A 236 -55.53 38.21 -13.92
C THR A 236 -55.65 36.85 -14.64
N ARG A 237 -56.85 36.28 -14.62
CA ARG A 237 -57.11 35.01 -15.32
C ARG A 237 -56.79 35.09 -16.81
N GLU A 238 -57.18 36.19 -17.44
CA GLU A 238 -56.93 36.45 -18.87
C GLU A 238 -55.43 36.37 -19.20
N ILE A 239 -54.55 36.94 -18.36
CA ILE A 239 -53.09 36.89 -18.58
C ILE A 239 -52.57 35.45 -18.44
N LEU A 240 -53.02 34.72 -17.41
CA LEU A 240 -52.57 33.35 -17.16
C LEU A 240 -53.06 32.39 -18.26
N GLU A 241 -54.30 32.54 -18.71
CA GLU A 241 -54.87 31.73 -19.79
C GLU A 241 -54.19 32.04 -21.11
N LYS A 242 -53.97 33.32 -21.42
CA LYS A 242 -53.27 33.75 -22.63
C LYS A 242 -51.85 33.19 -22.71
N GLN A 243 -51.03 33.42 -21.68
CA GLN A 243 -49.61 33.05 -21.71
C GLN A 243 -49.37 31.54 -21.66
N VAL A 244 -50.28 30.74 -21.07
CA VAL A 244 -50.08 29.29 -20.91
C VAL A 244 -50.87 28.48 -21.96
N TRP A 245 -51.93 29.03 -22.56
CA TRP A 245 -52.78 28.32 -23.54
C TRP A 245 -52.88 28.97 -24.92
N GLU A 246 -52.88 30.29 -25.09
CA GLU A 246 -53.07 30.92 -26.41
C GLU A 246 -51.81 30.87 -27.28
N ASP A 247 -50.62 30.94 -26.69
CA ASP A 247 -49.34 30.92 -27.44
C ASP A 247 -49.00 29.54 -28.04
N HIS A 248 -49.77 28.48 -27.76
CA HIS A 248 -49.46 27.09 -28.14
C HIS A 248 -50.58 26.30 -28.87
N GLY A 249 -51.63 26.96 -29.36
CA GLY A 249 -52.62 26.35 -30.26
C GLY A 249 -53.74 25.54 -29.58
N VAL A 250 -54.70 25.08 -30.41
CA VAL A 250 -56.05 24.60 -30.03
C VAL A 250 -56.08 23.63 -28.83
N VAL A 251 -56.89 23.99 -27.84
CA VAL A 251 -56.93 23.41 -26.49
C VAL A 251 -57.75 22.12 -26.41
N VAL A 252 -57.10 21.01 -26.07
CA VAL A 252 -57.73 19.87 -25.39
C VAL A 252 -57.02 19.66 -24.05
N GLY A 253 -57.44 20.39 -23.03
CA GLY A 253 -56.76 20.38 -21.72
C GLY A 253 -57.65 20.86 -20.57
N ARG A 254 -57.32 20.42 -19.36
CA ARG A 254 -58.02 20.77 -18.11
C ARG A 254 -57.95 22.29 -17.83
N SER A 255 -58.93 22.82 -17.10
CA SER A 255 -59.04 24.24 -16.76
C SER A 255 -57.85 24.78 -15.96
N LEU A 256 -57.59 26.10 -16.04
CA LEU A 256 -56.63 26.83 -15.20
C LEU A 256 -56.75 26.47 -13.71
N ASP A 257 -57.98 26.40 -13.21
CA ASP A 257 -58.30 26.07 -11.82
C ASP A 257 -57.78 24.69 -11.39
N THR A 258 -57.72 23.72 -12.32
CA THR A 258 -57.17 22.39 -12.05
C THR A 258 -55.67 22.45 -11.84
N TYR A 259 -54.96 23.24 -12.64
CA TYR A 259 -53.50 23.41 -12.51
C TYR A 259 -53.14 24.20 -11.25
N ILE A 260 -53.88 25.25 -10.93
CA ILE A 260 -53.76 25.97 -9.66
C ILE A 260 -53.96 25.03 -8.47
N SER A 261 -54.95 24.14 -8.54
CA SER A 261 -55.20 23.15 -7.48
C SER A 261 -54.05 22.15 -7.31
N LYS A 262 -53.40 21.74 -8.40
CA LYS A 262 -52.21 20.87 -8.35
C LYS A 262 -50.99 21.60 -7.80
N LEU A 263 -50.72 22.82 -8.25
CA LEU A 263 -49.63 23.64 -7.74
C LEU A 263 -49.78 23.87 -6.24
N ARG A 264 -50.99 24.23 -5.77
CA ARG A 264 -51.28 24.34 -4.33
C ARG A 264 -50.94 23.07 -3.56
N LYS A 265 -51.28 21.88 -4.07
CA LYS A 265 -50.94 20.61 -3.40
C LYS A 265 -49.43 20.38 -3.32
N LYS A 266 -48.68 20.74 -4.37
CA LYS A 266 -47.22 20.58 -4.41
C LYS A 266 -46.49 21.59 -3.52
N LEU A 267 -47.05 22.79 -3.39
CA LEU A 267 -46.49 23.88 -2.59
C LEU A 267 -46.96 23.86 -1.13
N LYS A 268 -47.98 23.05 -0.79
CA LYS A 268 -48.55 22.91 0.56
C LYS A 268 -47.53 22.55 1.64
N SER A 269 -46.39 21.96 1.28
CA SER A 269 -45.38 21.61 2.28
C SER A 269 -44.66 22.82 2.85
N ASP A 270 -44.85 24.03 2.30
CA ASP A 270 -44.36 25.29 2.84
C ASP A 270 -45.55 26.17 3.25
N ASP A 271 -45.61 26.56 4.52
CA ASP A 271 -46.68 27.39 5.06
C ASP A 271 -46.51 28.87 4.66
N ASP A 272 -45.28 29.28 4.29
CA ASP A 272 -44.94 30.66 3.92
C ASP A 272 -45.26 30.99 2.46
N LEU A 273 -45.62 29.97 1.65
CA LEU A 273 -45.89 30.12 0.23
C LEU A 273 -47.31 29.67 -0.13
N LYS A 274 -48.16 30.62 -0.53
CA LYS A 274 -49.58 30.36 -0.76
C LYS A 274 -50.08 31.00 -2.05
N ILE A 275 -50.83 30.22 -2.84
CA ILE A 275 -51.57 30.76 -4.00
C ILE A 275 -52.99 31.12 -3.56
N THR A 276 -53.28 32.40 -3.43
CA THR A 276 -54.58 32.94 -3.02
C THR A 276 -55.44 33.29 -4.25
N ASN A 277 -56.74 33.00 -4.20
CA ASN A 277 -57.70 33.36 -5.25
C ASN A 277 -58.35 34.71 -4.87
N ILE A 278 -58.27 35.69 -5.76
CA ILE A 278 -58.96 36.97 -5.65
C ILE A 278 -60.22 36.89 -6.52
N HIS A 279 -61.38 36.78 -5.84
CA HIS A 279 -62.67 36.54 -6.49
C HIS A 279 -62.97 37.61 -7.55
N GLY A 280 -63.26 37.16 -8.78
CA GLY A 280 -63.59 38.03 -9.91
C GLY A 280 -62.39 38.69 -10.60
N VAL A 281 -61.14 38.48 -10.13
CA VAL A 281 -59.96 39.14 -10.68
C VAL A 281 -58.90 38.14 -11.14
N GLY A 282 -58.45 37.22 -10.28
CA GLY A 282 -57.32 36.36 -10.62
C GLY A 282 -56.67 35.63 -9.45
N TYR A 283 -55.37 35.36 -9.61
CA TYR A 283 -54.57 34.62 -8.65
C TYR A 283 -53.38 35.45 -8.19
N LYS A 284 -53.00 35.29 -6.91
CA LYS A 284 -51.84 35.93 -6.31
C LYS A 284 -50.98 34.86 -5.65
N LEU A 285 -49.68 34.85 -5.95
CA LEU A 285 -48.70 34.08 -5.19
C LEU A 285 -48.22 34.95 -4.03
N GLU A 286 -48.50 34.53 -2.82
CA GLU A 286 -48.05 35.19 -1.60
C GLU A 286 -46.84 34.45 -1.08
N VAL A 287 -45.73 35.18 -0.95
CA VAL A 287 -44.48 34.71 -0.37
C VAL A 287 -44.23 35.56 0.86
N SER A 288 -44.31 34.95 2.04
CA SER A 288 -43.94 35.60 3.30
C SER A 288 -42.42 35.54 3.42
N GLU A 289 -41.77 36.69 3.59
CA GLU A 289 -40.33 36.77 3.92
C GLU A 289 -40.05 36.44 5.39
#